data_AF-A0A950BHV3-F1
#
_entry.id   AF-A0A950BHV3-F1
#
_cell.length_a   1.000
_cell.length_b   1.000
_cell.length_c   1.000
_cell.angle_alpha   90.00
_cell.angle_beta   90.00
_cell.angle_gamma   90.00
#
_symmetry.space_group_name_H-M   'P 1'
#
loop_
_entity.id
_entity.type
_entity.pdbx_description
1 polymer ?
#
loop_
_entity_poly.entity_id
_entity_poly.type
_entity_poly.pdbx_seq_one_letter_code
_entity_poly.pdbx_strand_id
1 'polypeptide(L)'
;GLPSIRAGLSAQFEAAPVSIEPLDIRVYDSLGTVVYAIVEAHRPVDPSAIPAMVFTTYVMVHERGEWRIAHIHASRMPDDAATQFSAKLRHGQGALH
;
A
#
# COMPACT_ATOMS: atom_id res chain seq x y z
N GLY A 1 12.27 -15.12 -17.85
CA GLY A 1 12.95 -13.88 -18.29
C GLY A 1 12.03 -12.68 -18.06
N LEU A 2 12.52 -11.44 -18.19
CA LEU A 2 11.72 -10.23 -17.96
C LEU A 2 10.36 -10.20 -18.71
N PRO A 3 10.27 -10.63 -19.99
CA PRO A 3 8.99 -10.68 -20.69
C PRO A 3 7.96 -11.61 -20.06
N SER A 4 8.39 -12.78 -19.56
CA SER A 4 7.49 -13.74 -18.89
C SER A 4 6.99 -13.20 -17.56
N ILE A 5 7.82 -12.49 -16.79
CA ILE A 5 7.42 -11.84 -15.54
C ILE A 5 6.35 -10.77 -15.84
N ARG A 6 6.57 -9.95 -16.87
CA ARG A 6 5.60 -8.91 -17.27
C ARG A 6 4.27 -9.51 -17.74
N ALA A 7 4.32 -10.58 -18.55
CA ALA A 7 3.12 -11.26 -19.01
C ALA A 7 2.34 -11.90 -17.84
N GLY A 8 3.03 -12.57 -16.91
CA GLY A 8 2.40 -13.16 -15.73
C GLY A 8 1.76 -12.11 -14.83
N LEU A 9 2.42 -10.97 -14.62
CA LEU A 9 1.86 -9.85 -13.86
C LEU A 9 0.60 -9.27 -14.53
N SER A 10 0.62 -9.08 -15.85
CA SER A 10 -0.54 -8.59 -16.61
C SER A 10 -1.73 -9.54 -16.46
N ALA A 11 -1.50 -10.84 -16.61
CA ALA A 11 -2.54 -11.86 -16.47
C ALA A 11 -3.11 -11.90 -15.04
N GLN A 12 -2.28 -11.71 -14.01
CA GLN A 12 -2.75 -11.62 -12.63
C GLN A 12 -3.66 -10.40 -12.41
N PHE A 13 -3.30 -9.22 -12.95
CA PHE A 13 -4.14 -8.03 -12.81
C PHE A 13 -5.48 -8.15 -13.55
N GLU A 14 -5.51 -8.82 -14.70
CA GLU A 14 -6.76 -9.09 -15.43
C GLU A 14 -7.66 -10.08 -14.67
N ALA A 15 -7.07 -11.12 -14.08
CA ALA A 15 -7.82 -12.17 -13.40
C ALA A 15 -8.34 -11.77 -12.01
N ALA A 16 -7.56 -10.97 -11.27
CA ALA A 16 -7.87 -10.56 -9.90
C ALA A 16 -7.55 -9.07 -9.71
N PRO A 17 -8.38 -8.16 -10.25
CA PRO A 17 -8.15 -6.74 -10.09
C PRO A 17 -8.30 -6.36 -8.62
N VAL A 18 -7.45 -5.43 -8.18
CA VAL A 18 -7.44 -4.94 -6.80
C VAL A 18 -7.29 -3.43 -6.84
N SER A 19 -8.09 -2.72 -6.04
CA SER A 19 -7.85 -1.31 -5.75
C SER A 19 -7.04 -1.18 -4.47
N ILE A 20 -6.09 -0.26 -4.45
CA ILE A 20 -5.25 0.02 -3.29
C ILE A 20 -5.69 1.37 -2.74
N GLU A 21 -6.22 1.36 -1.52
CA GLU A 21 -6.63 2.56 -0.79
C GLU A 21 -5.64 2.84 0.34
N PRO A 22 -4.96 3.99 0.37
CA PRO A 22 -4.13 4.37 1.51
C PRO A 22 -5.03 4.82 2.68
N LEU A 23 -4.85 4.22 3.85
CA LEU A 23 -5.65 4.47 5.04
C LEU A 23 -4.91 5.29 6.12
N ASP A 24 -3.59 5.10 6.23
CA ASP A 24 -2.70 5.94 7.05
C ASP A 24 -1.41 6.15 6.28
N ILE A 25 -0.90 7.39 6.24
CA ILE A 25 0.33 7.73 5.55
C ILE A 25 1.23 8.48 6.52
N ARG A 26 2.45 7.97 6.70
CA ARG A 26 3.52 8.65 7.40
C ARG A 26 4.64 8.95 6.43
N VAL A 27 5.15 10.17 6.48
CA VAL A 27 6.21 10.64 5.59
C VAL A 27 7.42 11.02 6.42
N TYR A 28 8.57 10.49 6.04
CA TYR A 28 9.87 10.85 6.58
C TYR A 28 10.70 11.45 5.46
N ASP A 29 10.98 12.74 5.56
CA ASP A 29 11.67 13.51 4.52
C ASP A 29 13.10 13.87 4.97
N SER A 30 14.04 13.78 4.04
CA SER A 30 15.45 14.10 4.19
C SER A 30 16.03 14.58 2.86
N LEU A 31 17.23 15.18 2.87
CA LEU A 31 17.82 15.76 1.65
C LEU A 31 17.98 14.71 0.55
N GLY A 32 17.12 14.79 -0.47
CA GLY A 32 17.14 13.91 -1.64
C GLY A 32 16.58 12.51 -1.41
N THR A 33 15.95 12.23 -0.27
CA THR A 33 15.30 10.94 0.01
C THR A 33 14.02 11.14 0.82
N VAL A 34 12.91 10.54 0.35
CA VAL A 34 11.62 10.52 1.03
C VAL A 34 11.21 9.08 1.28
N VAL A 35 10.77 8.76 2.48
CA VAL A 35 10.21 7.45 2.84
C VAL A 35 8.74 7.61 3.19
N TYR A 36 7.87 6.94 2.43
CA TYR A 36 6.46 6.79 2.75
C TYR A 36 6.26 5.46 3.46
N ALA A 37 5.72 5.49 4.68
CA ALA A 37 5.23 4.31 5.39
C ALA A 37 3.70 4.37 5.41
N ILE A 38 3.06 3.43 4.71
CA ILE A 38 1.64 3.47 4.38
C ILE A 38 0.96 2.21 4.90
N VAL A 39 -0.19 2.39 5.55
CA VAL A 39 -1.15 1.30 5.74
C VAL A 39 -2.14 1.35 4.59
N GLU A 40 -2.21 0.30 3.80
CA GLU A 40 -3.03 0.18 2.60
C GLU A 40 -4.13 -0.87 2.79
N ALA A 41 -5.33 -0.58 2.30
CA ALA A 41 -6.37 -1.58 2.09
C ALA A 41 -6.39 -2.00 0.62
N HIS A 42 -6.04 -3.26 0.37
CA HIS A 42 -6.10 -3.87 -0.95
C HIS A 42 -7.48 -4.52 -1.09
N ARG A 43 -8.36 -3.88 -1.85
CA ARG A 43 -9.78 -4.25 -2.02
C ARG A 43 -9.96 -5.02 -3.32
N PRO A 44 -10.34 -6.31 -3.26
CA PRO A 44 -10.75 -7.04 -4.45
C PRO A 44 -11.98 -6.39 -5.11
N VAL A 45 -12.22 -6.72 -6.38
CA VAL A 45 -13.43 -6.26 -7.09
C VAL A 45 -14.72 -6.73 -6.42
N ASP A 46 -14.71 -7.92 -5.82
CA ASP A 46 -15.84 -8.40 -5.03
C ASP A 46 -16.04 -7.51 -3.79
N PRO A 47 -17.15 -6.73 -3.71
CA PRO A 47 -17.38 -5.81 -2.61
C PRO A 47 -17.65 -6.53 -1.27
N SER A 48 -17.94 -7.83 -1.30
CA SER A 48 -18.13 -8.64 -0.10
C SER A 48 -16.83 -9.22 0.45
N ALA A 49 -15.75 -9.21 -0.35
CA ALA A 49 -14.46 -9.70 0.08
C ALA A 49 -13.83 -8.79 1.16
N ILE A 50 -13.21 -9.41 2.16
CA ILE A 50 -12.50 -8.68 3.21
C ILE A 50 -11.22 -8.09 2.60
N PRO A 51 -11.00 -6.75 2.69
CA PRO A 51 -9.78 -6.14 2.19
C PRO A 51 -8.54 -6.71 2.89
N ALA A 52 -7.46 -6.94 2.13
CA ALA A 52 -6.18 -7.27 2.72
C ALA A 52 -5.52 -5.98 3.23
N MET A 53 -5.21 -5.95 4.52
CA MET A 53 -4.43 -4.87 5.10
C MET A 53 -2.95 -5.11 4.83
N VAL A 54 -2.28 -4.15 4.22
CA VAL A 54 -0.87 -4.26 3.81
C VAL A 54 -0.11 -3.06 4.36
N PHE A 55 1.05 -3.31 4.98
CA PHE A 55 1.98 -2.26 5.33
C PHE A 55 3.02 -2.16 4.21
N THR A 56 3.06 -0.99 3.56
CA THR A 56 3.93 -0.73 2.42
C THR A 56 4.88 0.43 2.73
N THR A 57 6.16 0.24 2.44
CA THR A 57 7.17 1.28 2.49
C THR A 57 7.66 1.60 1.08
N TYR A 58 7.55 2.85 0.66
CA TYR A 58 8.16 3.37 -0.56
C TYR A 58 9.34 4.25 -0.19
N VAL A 59 10.53 3.88 -0.65
CA VAL A 59 11.72 4.73 -0.57
C VAL A 59 11.92 5.40 -1.91
N MET A 60 11.81 6.72 -1.92
CA MET A 60 12.03 7.56 -3.09
C MET A 60 13.34 8.33 -2.95
N VAL A 61 14.11 8.39 -4.03
CA VAL A 61 15.35 9.17 -4.11
C VAL A 61 15.24 10.19 -5.22
N HIS A 62 15.83 11.36 -5.01
CA HIS A 62 15.87 12.41 -6.02
C HIS A 62 17.14 12.27 -6.86
N GLU A 63 16.99 11.83 -8.11
CA GLU A 63 18.11 11.62 -9.04
C GLU A 63 17.90 12.48 -10.30
N ARG A 64 18.89 13.31 -10.63
CA ARG A 64 18.92 14.12 -11.86
C ARG A 64 17.67 15.00 -12.08
N GLY A 65 17.10 15.52 -11.00
CA GLY A 65 15.91 16.38 -11.06
C GLY A 65 14.59 15.63 -11.05
N GLU A 66 14.59 14.31 -10.87
CA GLU A 66 13.41 13.47 -10.84
C GLU A 66 13.35 12.63 -9.56
N TRP A 67 12.15 12.47 -9.02
CA TRP A 67 11.90 11.49 -7.96
C TRP A 67 11.72 10.11 -8.56
N ARG A 68 12.45 9.13 -8.03
CA ARG A 68 12.40 7.73 -8.45
C ARG A 68 12.24 6.81 -7.26
N ILE A 69 11.55 5.70 -7.46
CA ILE A 69 11.45 4.67 -6.44
C ILE A 69 12.77 3.89 -6.40
N ALA A 70 13.47 3.96 -5.28
CA ALA A 70 14.67 3.17 -5.02
C ALA A 70 14.33 1.79 -4.45
N HIS A 71 13.33 1.73 -3.56
CA HIS A 71 12.93 0.50 -2.89
C HIS A 71 11.44 0.49 -2.57
N ILE A 72 10.82 -0.68 -2.69
CA ILE A 72 9.46 -0.95 -2.20
C ILE A 72 9.52 -2.20 -1.35
N HIS A 73 8.95 -2.13 -0.16
CA HIS A 73 8.66 -3.29 0.66
C HIS A 73 7.18 -3.30 1.00
N ALA A 74 6.47 -4.37 0.67
CA ALA A 74 5.05 -4.54 0.99
C ALA A 74 4.85 -5.89 1.67
N SER A 75 4.13 -5.89 2.79
CA SER A 75 3.83 -7.11 3.53
C SER A 75 2.40 -7.07 4.06
N ARG A 76 1.70 -8.21 3.95
CA ARG A 76 0.38 -8.35 4.55
C ARG A 76 0.51 -8.22 6.07
N MET A 77 -0.34 -7.39 6.66
CA MET A 77 -0.44 -7.28 8.12
C MET A 77 -0.96 -8.60 8.69
N PRO A 78 -0.40 -9.08 9.82
CA PRO A 78 -1.01 -10.14 10.61
C PRO A 78 -2.47 -9.82 10.95
N ASP A 79 -3.34 -10.84 11.00
CA ASP A 79 -4.79 -10.63 11.10
C ASP A 79 -5.20 -9.92 12.41
N ASP A 80 -4.46 -10.13 13.50
CA ASP A 80 -4.65 -9.44 14.78
C ASP A 80 -4.32 -7.94 14.68
N ALA A 81 -3.17 -7.61 14.07
CA ALA A 81 -2.75 -6.24 13.81
C ALA A 81 -3.72 -5.53 12.86
N ALA A 82 -4.18 -6.20 11.80
CA ALA A 82 -5.17 -5.69 10.86
C ALA A 82 -6.52 -5.38 11.55
N THR A 83 -6.96 -6.28 12.43
CA THR A 83 -8.20 -6.11 13.21
C THR A 83 -8.09 -4.91 14.16
N GLN A 84 -6.99 -4.82 14.92
CA GLN A 84 -6.75 -3.70 15.83
C GLN A 84 -6.67 -2.37 15.10
N PHE A 85 -5.98 -2.31 13.95
CA PHE A 85 -5.91 -1.11 13.13
C PHE A 85 -7.29 -0.68 12.62
N SER A 86 -8.06 -1.64 12.08
CA SER A 86 -9.41 -1.37 11.58
C SER A 86 -10.35 -0.85 12.67
N ALA A 87 -10.26 -1.38 13.89
CA ALA A 87 -11.00 -0.87 15.03
C ALA A 87 -10.62 0.58 15.35
N LYS A 88 -9.32 0.89 15.42
CA LYS A 88 -8.84 2.27 15.66
C LYS A 88 -9.30 3.25 14.58
N LEU A 89 -9.24 2.86 13.30
CA LEU A 89 -9.70 3.68 12.19
C LEU A 89 -11.18 4.06 12.34
N ARG A 90 -12.03 3.08 12.66
CA ARG A 90 -13.48 3.29 12.91
C ARG A 90 -13.73 4.20 14.11
N HIS A 91 -12.94 4.07 15.18
CA HIS A 91 -13.05 4.94 16.36
C HIS A 91 -12.57 6.37 16.09
N GLY A 92 -11.54 6.57 15.27
CA GLY A 92 -11.03 7.89 14.87
C GLY A 92 -11.96 8.67 13.94
N GLN A 93 -12.91 8.00 13.28
CA GLN A 93 -13.97 8.62 12.47
C GLN A 93 -15.20 9.06 13.29
N GLY A 94 -15.19 8.91 14.63
CA GLY A 94 -16.29 9.29 15.51
C GLY A 94 -16.21 10.73 16.05
N ALA A 95 -17.20 11.54 15.67
CA ALA A 95 -17.64 12.81 16.30
C ALA A 95 -16.62 13.95 16.47
N LEU A 96 -15.88 14.30 15.41
CA LEU A 96 -15.36 15.66 15.24
C LEU A 96 -15.68 16.17 13.83
N HIS A 97 -16.97 16.44 13.62
CA HIS A 97 -17.47 17.41 12.66
C HIS A 97 -18.45 18.33 13.41
#